data_AF-A0A257TUP4-F1
#
_entry.id   AF-A0A257TUP4-F1
#
_cell.length_a   1.000
_cell.length_b   1.000
_cell.length_c   1.000
_cell.angle_alpha   90.00
_cell.angle_beta   90.00
_cell.angle_gamma   90.00
#
_symmetry.space_group_name_H-M   'P 1'
#
loop_
_entity.id
_entity.type
_entity.pdbx_description
1 polymer ?
#
loop_
_entity_poly.entity_id
_entity_poly.type
_entity_poly.pdbx_seq_one_letter_code
_entity_poly.pdbx_strand_id
1 'polypeptide(L)'
;MSNRISGYQLETNVSYKKLSQVPDFAAKYRRKNRKRWSESSRVAGFCMLIKRDLLDKIGGLDVAFGIGNCEDDDYCLRARLAGYKVAIAGDVFIHHFGSKSFGKDGLEKYKEFIRANEVIFKEKWGISPLEYWREGKNPTKTSELSLPFAVREPIHVEVL
;
A
#
# COMPACT_ATOMS: atom_id res chain seq x y z
N MET A 1 -3.04 -11.39 0.94
CA MET A 1 -4.29 -11.38 1.74
C MET A 1 -3.97 -11.23 3.23
N SER A 2 -4.87 -10.65 4.03
CA SER A 2 -4.64 -10.33 5.45
C SER A 2 -5.95 -10.31 6.25
N ASN A 3 -5.87 -10.60 7.55
CA ASN A 3 -7.02 -10.62 8.47
C ASN A 3 -7.51 -9.23 8.91
N ARG A 4 -6.70 -8.18 8.77
CA ARG A 4 -6.99 -6.84 9.31
C ARG A 4 -6.49 -5.75 8.38
N ILE A 5 -7.13 -5.64 7.22
CA ILE A 5 -6.89 -4.57 6.24
C ILE A 5 -8.18 -4.22 5.51
N SER A 6 -8.28 -3.01 4.94
CA SER A 6 -9.42 -2.58 4.12
C SER A 6 -9.32 -3.08 2.67
N GLY A 7 -10.48 -3.20 2.01
CA GLY A 7 -10.56 -3.46 0.58
C GLY A 7 -10.22 -4.90 0.18
N TYR A 8 -9.72 -5.06 -1.06
CA TYR A 8 -9.56 -6.36 -1.72
C TYR A 8 -8.57 -7.33 -1.07
N GLN A 9 -7.71 -6.85 -0.16
CA GLN A 9 -6.74 -7.70 0.55
C GLN A 9 -7.30 -8.34 1.82
N LEU A 10 -8.53 -8.03 2.23
CA LEU A 10 -9.16 -8.61 3.41
C LEU A 10 -9.54 -10.08 3.17
N GLU A 11 -9.01 -10.97 4.02
CA GLU A 11 -9.49 -12.35 4.14
C GLU A 11 -10.48 -12.43 5.31
N THR A 12 -11.72 -12.77 5.01
CA THR A 12 -12.80 -12.88 6.00
C THR A 12 -12.87 -14.26 6.66
N ASN A 13 -12.33 -15.30 6.03
CA ASN A 13 -12.41 -16.69 6.49
C ASN A 13 -11.19 -17.11 7.30
N VAL A 14 -10.83 -16.31 8.30
CA VAL A 14 -9.69 -16.59 9.19
C VAL A 14 -10.13 -17.43 10.37
N SER A 15 -9.64 -18.67 10.46
CA SER A 15 -10.13 -19.66 11.43
C SER A 15 -9.25 -19.87 12.66
N TYR A 16 -7.99 -19.41 12.66
CA TYR A 16 -7.11 -19.57 13.82
C TYR A 16 -7.54 -18.69 15.00
N LYS A 17 -7.23 -19.13 16.22
CA LYS A 17 -7.52 -18.41 17.47
C LYS A 17 -6.27 -17.95 18.21
N LYS A 18 -5.14 -18.65 18.04
CA LYS A 18 -3.84 -18.34 18.65
C LYS A 18 -2.82 -17.97 17.58
N LEU A 19 -1.89 -17.07 17.93
CA LEU A 19 -0.81 -16.64 17.02
C LEU A 19 0.08 -17.80 16.57
N SER A 20 0.30 -18.80 17.44
CA SER A 20 1.09 -20.00 17.11
C SER A 20 0.52 -20.80 15.94
N GLN A 21 -0.75 -20.62 15.59
CA GLN A 21 -1.43 -21.31 14.48
C GLN A 21 -1.32 -20.55 13.15
N VAL A 22 -0.81 -19.32 13.15
CA VAL A 22 -0.69 -18.49 11.94
C VAL A 22 0.18 -19.16 10.86
N PRO A 23 1.36 -19.74 11.17
CA PRO A 23 2.17 -20.41 10.15
C PRO A 23 1.42 -21.55 9.44
N ASP A 24 0.72 -22.40 10.20
CA ASP A 24 -0.07 -23.50 9.65
C ASP A 24 -1.22 -23.00 8.76
N PHE A 25 -1.91 -21.95 9.21
CA PHE A 25 -2.98 -21.32 8.42
C PHE A 25 -2.42 -20.74 7.13
N ALA A 26 -1.33 -19.97 7.18
CA ALA A 26 -0.71 -19.36 6.00
C ALA A 26 -0.22 -20.44 5.01
N ALA A 27 0.35 -21.54 5.50
CA ALA A 27 0.77 -22.66 4.66
C ALA A 27 -0.43 -23.35 3.98
N LYS A 28 -1.54 -23.58 4.70
CA LYS A 28 -2.80 -24.09 4.12
C LYS A 28 -3.37 -23.12 3.09
N TYR A 29 -3.37 -21.83 3.40
CA TYR A 29 -3.85 -20.76 2.53
C TYR A 29 -3.10 -20.74 1.19
N ARG A 30 -1.77 -20.77 1.26
CA ARG A 30 -0.89 -20.83 0.09
C ARG A 30 -1.16 -22.07 -0.75
N ARG A 31 -1.30 -23.25 -0.14
CA ARG A 31 -1.59 -24.49 -0.89
C ARG A 31 -2.92 -24.40 -1.64
N LYS A 32 -3.97 -23.88 -0.99
CA LYS A 32 -5.31 -23.72 -1.58
C LYS A 32 -5.32 -22.71 -2.72
N ASN A 33 -4.59 -21.61 -2.59
CA ASN A 33 -4.64 -20.49 -3.53
C ASN A 33 -3.42 -20.41 -4.46
N ARG A 34 -2.60 -21.45 -4.53
CA ARG A 34 -1.28 -21.45 -5.19
C ARG A 34 -1.31 -20.78 -6.58
N LYS A 35 -0.36 -19.88 -6.85
CA LYS A 35 -0.22 -19.13 -8.11
C LYS A 35 -1.39 -18.17 -8.43
N ARG A 36 -2.35 -17.99 -7.52
CA ARG A 36 -3.39 -16.97 -7.71
C ARG A 36 -2.83 -15.58 -7.42
N TRP A 37 -3.19 -14.66 -8.29
CA TRP A 37 -2.97 -13.24 -8.13
C TRP A 37 -4.09 -12.49 -8.88
N SER A 38 -4.28 -11.22 -8.55
CA SER A 38 -5.22 -10.35 -9.26
C SER A 38 -4.61 -8.98 -9.44
N GLU A 39 -4.81 -8.36 -10.61
CA GLU A 39 -4.46 -6.96 -10.81
C GLU A 39 -5.37 -6.07 -9.94
N SER A 40 -4.83 -4.94 -9.48
CA SER A 40 -5.59 -3.93 -8.76
C SER A 40 -5.07 -2.52 -9.10
N SER A 41 -5.87 -1.50 -8.82
CA SER A 41 -5.45 -0.10 -8.86
C SER A 41 -4.57 0.26 -7.66
N ARG A 42 -4.72 -0.47 -6.54
CA ARG A 42 -3.95 -0.26 -5.30
C ARG A 42 -3.62 -1.55 -4.58
N VAL A 43 -2.59 -1.50 -3.74
CA VAL A 43 -2.39 -2.44 -2.64
C VAL A 43 -2.06 -1.67 -1.37
N ALA A 44 -2.59 -2.14 -0.24
CA ALA A 44 -2.24 -1.63 1.07
C ALA A 44 -0.75 -1.89 1.38
N GLY A 45 -0.06 -0.85 1.79
CA GLY A 45 1.40 -0.77 1.95
C GLY A 45 1.99 -1.56 3.12
N PHE A 46 1.18 -2.31 3.90
CA PHE A 46 1.65 -3.03 5.09
C PHE A 46 2.69 -4.13 4.77
N CYS A 47 2.66 -4.67 3.55
CA CYS A 47 3.67 -5.60 3.03
C CYS A 47 3.63 -5.60 1.51
N MET A 48 4.65 -5.01 0.88
CA MET A 48 4.78 -4.91 -0.57
C MET A 48 6.12 -5.48 -1.03
N LEU A 49 6.13 -6.06 -2.22
CA LEU A 49 7.35 -6.36 -2.96
C LEU A 49 7.38 -5.45 -4.19
N ILE A 50 8.44 -4.67 -4.31
CA ILE A 50 8.59 -3.64 -5.34
C ILE A 50 9.82 -4.01 -6.18
N LYS A 51 9.70 -3.92 -7.50
CA LYS A 51 10.83 -4.16 -8.40
C LYS A 51 11.86 -3.03 -8.26
N ARG A 52 13.15 -3.37 -8.34
CA ARG A 52 14.23 -2.38 -8.20
C ARG A 52 14.16 -1.30 -9.28
N ASP A 53 13.97 -1.71 -10.53
CA ASP A 53 13.82 -0.83 -11.69
C ASP A 53 12.66 0.18 -11.54
N LEU A 54 11.56 -0.22 -10.93
CA LEU A 54 10.45 0.67 -10.61
C LEU A 54 10.87 1.70 -9.56
N LEU A 55 11.52 1.28 -8.48
CA LEU A 55 12.00 2.20 -7.45
C LEU A 55 12.98 3.22 -8.03
N ASP A 56 13.88 2.79 -8.91
CA ASP A 56 14.84 3.69 -9.58
C ASP A 56 14.11 4.68 -10.52
N LYS A 57 12.99 4.24 -11.12
CA LYS A 57 12.20 5.04 -12.07
C LYS A 57 11.27 6.06 -11.42
N ILE A 58 10.63 5.75 -10.29
CA ILE A 58 9.63 6.63 -9.67
C ILE A 58 10.00 7.11 -8.26
N GLY A 59 11.13 6.65 -7.72
CA GLY A 59 11.54 6.90 -6.34
C GLY A 59 10.71 6.15 -5.31
N GLY A 60 10.83 6.56 -4.04
CA GLY A 60 10.16 5.95 -2.89
C GLY A 60 8.71 6.41 -2.66
N LEU A 61 8.21 6.19 -1.43
CA LEU A 61 6.97 6.80 -0.95
C LEU A 61 7.17 8.32 -0.84
N ASP A 62 6.12 9.08 -1.13
CA ASP A 62 6.16 10.54 -1.07
C ASP A 62 6.04 11.00 0.40
N VAL A 63 7.07 11.69 0.88
CA VAL A 63 7.18 12.15 2.27
C VAL A 63 6.20 13.27 2.61
N ALA A 64 5.51 13.84 1.62
CA ALA A 64 4.40 14.76 1.87
C ALA A 64 3.24 14.07 2.59
N PHE A 65 3.03 12.77 2.34
CA PHE A 65 2.07 11.98 3.11
C PHE A 65 2.66 11.67 4.48
N GLY A 66 2.04 12.24 5.51
CA GLY A 66 2.41 12.00 6.90
C GLY A 66 1.89 10.65 7.41
N ILE A 67 1.75 10.55 8.72
CA ILE A 67 1.01 9.44 9.34
C ILE A 67 -0.40 9.37 8.71
N GLY A 68 -0.86 8.19 8.36
CA GLY A 68 -2.28 7.95 8.00
C GLY A 68 -2.58 7.93 6.51
N ASN A 69 -2.33 6.78 5.86
CA ASN A 69 -2.84 6.40 4.54
C ASN A 69 -2.46 7.33 3.36
N CYS A 70 -2.82 6.88 2.16
CA CYS A 70 -2.63 7.52 0.86
C CYS A 70 -1.19 7.49 0.30
N GLU A 71 -0.18 7.21 1.12
CA GLU A 71 1.21 7.09 0.65
C GLU A 71 1.39 5.88 -0.28
N ASP A 72 0.70 4.78 0.03
CA ASP A 72 0.68 3.54 -0.74
C ASP A 72 -0.21 3.63 -1.98
N ASP A 73 -1.35 4.32 -1.87
CA ASP A 73 -2.24 4.62 -2.99
C ASP A 73 -1.53 5.51 -4.04
N ASP A 74 -0.79 6.54 -3.59
CA ASP A 74 0.04 7.40 -4.44
C ASP A 74 1.12 6.60 -5.17
N TYR A 75 1.81 5.73 -4.43
CA TYR A 75 2.85 4.86 -5.00
C TYR A 75 2.29 3.93 -6.07
N CYS A 76 1.13 3.31 -5.81
CA CYS A 76 0.45 2.44 -6.77
C CYS A 76 0.02 3.20 -8.03
N LEU A 77 -0.53 4.41 -7.88
CA LEU A 77 -0.92 5.25 -9.00
C LEU A 77 0.32 5.65 -9.84
N ARG A 78 1.41 6.11 -9.22
CA ARG A 78 2.66 6.40 -9.93
C ARG A 78 3.23 5.19 -10.66
N ALA A 79 3.21 4.01 -10.04
CA ALA A 79 3.66 2.77 -10.67
C ALA A 79 2.84 2.46 -11.93
N ARG A 80 1.52 2.60 -11.86
CA ARG A 80 0.61 2.40 -13.00
C ARG A 80 0.85 3.41 -14.12
N LEU A 81 1.01 4.70 -13.78
CA LEU A 81 1.38 5.75 -14.74
C LEU A 81 2.74 5.51 -15.40
N ALA A 82 3.68 4.87 -14.68
CA ALA A 82 4.99 4.47 -15.21
C ALA A 82 4.97 3.18 -16.06
N GLY A 83 3.79 2.59 -16.27
CA GLY A 83 3.56 1.40 -17.10
C GLY A 83 3.62 0.06 -16.36
N TYR A 84 3.68 0.06 -15.03
CA TYR A 84 3.76 -1.16 -14.22
C TYR A 84 2.37 -1.64 -13.78
N LYS A 85 2.25 -2.95 -13.56
CA LYS A 85 1.06 -3.55 -12.96
C LYS A 85 1.19 -3.58 -11.45
N VAL A 86 0.09 -3.25 -10.78
CA VAL A 86 -0.08 -3.44 -9.33
C VAL A 86 -0.91 -4.70 -9.14
N ALA A 87 -0.44 -5.63 -8.32
CA ALA A 87 -1.08 -6.94 -8.15
C ALA A 87 -1.12 -7.39 -6.70
N ILE A 88 -2.22 -8.04 -6.32
CA ILE A 88 -2.39 -8.71 -5.04
C ILE A 88 -1.92 -10.16 -5.20
N ALA A 89 -0.93 -10.57 -4.40
CA ALA A 89 -0.56 -11.98 -4.27
C ALA A 89 -1.67 -12.73 -3.51
N GLY A 90 -2.44 -13.54 -4.24
CA GLY A 90 -3.60 -14.27 -3.73
C GLY A 90 -3.24 -15.56 -3.01
N ASP A 91 -2.00 -16.05 -3.14
CA ASP A 91 -1.48 -17.22 -2.42
C ASP A 91 -0.68 -16.87 -1.16
N VAL A 92 -0.60 -15.58 -0.82
CA VAL A 92 0.09 -15.09 0.38
C VAL A 92 -0.92 -14.66 1.43
N PHE A 93 -0.72 -15.14 2.66
CA PHE A 93 -1.46 -14.67 3.83
C PHE A 93 -0.50 -14.10 4.86
N ILE A 94 -0.83 -12.91 5.38
CA ILE A 94 -0.06 -12.21 6.40
C ILE A 94 -1.00 -11.86 7.55
N HIS A 95 -0.61 -12.24 8.77
CA HIS A 95 -1.30 -11.77 9.96
C HIS A 95 -0.93 -10.30 10.22
N HIS A 96 -1.92 -9.43 10.13
CA HIS A 96 -1.82 -8.04 10.51
C HIS A 96 -2.43 -7.85 11.90
N PHE A 97 -1.65 -7.27 12.82
CA PHE A 97 -2.06 -7.02 14.20
C PHE A 97 -3.04 -5.84 14.34
N GLY A 98 -3.38 -5.19 13.22
CA GLY A 98 -4.21 -3.99 13.18
C GLY A 98 -3.41 -2.73 13.49
N SER A 99 -4.13 -1.63 13.68
CA SER A 99 -3.67 -0.26 13.91
C SER A 99 -2.91 -0.04 15.23
N LYS A 100 -2.09 -1.00 15.68
CA LYS A 100 -1.28 -0.89 16.90
C LYS A 100 -0.35 0.33 16.89
N SER A 101 0.09 0.77 15.71
CA SER A 101 0.92 1.96 15.54
C SER A 101 0.17 3.28 15.73
N PHE A 102 -1.15 3.29 15.57
CA PHE A 102 -1.96 4.51 15.56
C PHE A 102 -2.73 4.76 16.87
N GLY A 103 -2.68 3.81 17.81
CA GLY A 103 -3.42 3.88 19.08
C GLY A 103 -2.79 4.78 20.15
N LYS A 104 -1.61 5.38 19.92
CA LYS A 104 -0.96 6.24 20.93
C LYS A 104 -1.62 7.61 21.09
N ASP A 105 -2.15 8.15 20.00
CA ASP A 105 -2.70 9.51 19.98
C ASP A 105 -4.25 9.55 19.93
N GLY A 106 -4.90 8.39 19.92
CA GLY A 106 -6.36 8.27 19.87
C GLY A 106 -6.96 8.27 18.46
N LEU A 107 -8.19 7.74 18.35
CA LEU A 107 -8.87 7.51 17.07
C LEU A 107 -9.18 8.80 16.30
N GLU A 108 -9.55 9.88 16.99
CA GLU A 108 -9.92 11.13 16.32
C GLU A 108 -8.73 11.81 15.64
N LYS A 109 -7.58 11.89 16.32
CA LYS A 109 -6.35 12.41 15.71
C LYS A 109 -5.91 11.57 14.50
N TYR A 110 -6.08 10.24 14.58
CA TYR A 110 -5.82 9.37 13.44
C TYR A 110 -6.75 9.65 12.24
N LYS A 111 -8.03 9.96 12.49
CA LYS A 111 -8.94 10.40 11.42
C LYS A 111 -8.54 11.74 10.82
N GLU A 112 -8.04 12.68 11.64
CA GLU A 112 -7.51 13.96 11.15
C GLU A 112 -6.31 13.76 10.22
N PHE A 113 -5.39 12.89 10.62
CA PHE A 113 -4.25 12.49 9.79
C PHE A 113 -4.66 11.90 8.44
N ILE A 114 -5.62 10.96 8.42
CA ILE A 114 -6.18 10.41 7.17
C ILE A 114 -6.78 11.52 6.30
N ARG A 115 -7.59 12.42 6.88
CA ARG A 115 -8.21 13.52 6.14
C ARG A 115 -7.17 14.46 5.54
N ALA A 116 -6.11 14.78 6.28
CA ALA A 116 -5.03 15.62 5.78
C ALA A 116 -4.33 14.98 4.57
N ASN A 117 -4.01 13.69 4.65
CA ASN A 117 -3.40 12.95 3.54
C ASN A 117 -4.35 12.78 2.34
N GLU A 118 -5.66 12.64 2.55
CA GLU A 118 -6.66 12.63 1.47
C GLU A 118 -6.70 13.96 0.70
N VAL A 119 -6.53 15.10 1.39
CA VAL A 119 -6.43 16.43 0.75
C VAL A 119 -5.20 16.50 -0.13
N ILE A 120 -4.03 16.08 0.38
CA ILE A 120 -2.77 16.05 -0.39
C ILE A 120 -2.95 15.19 -1.65
N PHE A 121 -3.54 14.00 -1.51
CA PHE A 121 -3.80 13.11 -2.65
C PHE A 121 -4.70 13.78 -3.69
N LYS A 122 -5.79 14.42 -3.25
CA LYS A 122 -6.75 15.09 -4.13
C LYS A 122 -6.14 16.29 -4.83
N GLU A 123 -5.33 17.09 -4.14
CA GLU A 123 -4.64 18.23 -4.74
C GLU A 123 -3.64 17.78 -5.80
N LYS A 124 -2.89 16.72 -5.52
CA LYS A 124 -1.89 16.13 -6.41
C LYS A 124 -2.51 15.49 -7.66
N TRP A 125 -3.53 14.66 -7.49
CA TRP A 125 -4.07 13.81 -8.56
C TRP A 125 -5.40 14.32 -9.15
N GLY A 126 -6.03 15.32 -8.52
CA GLY A 126 -7.32 15.87 -8.94
C GLY A 126 -8.49 14.88 -8.79
N ILE A 127 -8.34 13.89 -7.89
CA ILE A 127 -9.31 12.83 -7.60
C ILE A 127 -9.11 12.36 -6.15
N SER A 128 -10.16 11.92 -5.46
CA SER A 128 -9.98 11.30 -4.13
C SER A 128 -9.48 9.85 -4.23
N PRO A 129 -8.82 9.32 -3.18
CA PRO A 129 -8.40 7.91 -3.17
C PRO A 129 -9.58 6.96 -3.43
N LEU A 130 -10.73 7.16 -2.76
CA LEU A 130 -11.91 6.31 -2.91
C LEU A 130 -12.44 6.31 -4.35
N GLU A 131 -12.53 7.47 -4.98
CA GLU A 131 -12.95 7.56 -6.39
C GLU A 131 -12.00 6.80 -7.30
N TYR A 132 -10.70 6.87 -7.04
CA TYR A 132 -9.69 6.17 -7.82
C TYR A 132 -9.78 4.67 -7.64
N TRP A 133 -9.61 4.16 -6.42
CA TRP A 133 -9.41 2.73 -6.23
C TRP A 133 -10.69 1.92 -6.05
N ARG A 134 -11.77 2.53 -5.55
CA ARG A 134 -13.05 1.84 -5.30
C ARG A 134 -14.02 2.03 -6.45
N GLU A 135 -14.08 3.23 -7.03
CA GLU A 135 -15.01 3.56 -8.11
C GLU A 135 -14.38 3.44 -9.51
N GLY A 136 -13.05 3.28 -9.59
CA GLY A 136 -12.34 3.08 -10.86
C GLY A 136 -12.28 4.33 -11.74
N LYS A 137 -12.49 5.53 -11.16
CA LYS A 137 -12.34 6.79 -11.89
C LYS A 137 -10.85 7.08 -12.11
N ASN A 138 -10.55 7.84 -13.16
CA ASN A 138 -9.18 8.21 -13.48
C ASN A 138 -8.80 9.58 -12.88
N PRO A 139 -7.53 9.76 -12.46
CA PRO A 139 -7.02 11.06 -12.05
C PRO A 139 -7.13 12.09 -13.18
N THR A 140 -7.39 13.34 -12.81
CA THR A 140 -7.51 14.47 -13.75
C THR A 140 -6.20 15.23 -13.91
N LYS A 141 -5.25 15.04 -12.98
CA LYS A 141 -3.90 15.59 -13.04
C LYS A 141 -2.89 14.45 -13.17
N THR A 142 -2.29 14.31 -14.34
CA THR A 142 -1.31 13.24 -14.65
C THR A 142 -0.15 13.71 -15.53
N SER A 143 -0.21 14.94 -16.03
CA SER A 143 0.70 15.49 -17.07
C SER A 143 2.12 15.76 -16.57
N GLU A 144 2.30 15.79 -15.26
CA GLU A 144 3.62 15.79 -14.63
C GLU A 144 3.70 14.49 -13.84
N LEU A 145 4.47 13.51 -14.33
CA LEU A 145 5.16 12.64 -13.40
C LEU A 145 5.92 13.61 -12.49
N SER A 146 5.39 13.91 -11.30
CA SER A 146 6.15 14.54 -10.24
C SER A 146 7.45 13.76 -10.23
N LEU A 147 8.52 14.45 -10.65
CA LEU A 147 9.81 13.91 -11.07
C LEU A 147 10.17 12.69 -10.21
N PRO A 148 10.87 11.66 -10.73
CA PRO A 148 11.43 10.61 -9.87
C PRO A 148 11.92 11.33 -8.62
N PHE A 149 11.46 10.92 -7.43
CA PHE A 149 12.14 11.34 -6.21
C PHE A 149 13.53 10.77 -6.42
N ALA A 150 14.39 11.58 -7.04
CA ALA A 150 15.66 11.15 -7.55
C ALA A 150 16.29 10.55 -6.33
N VAL A 151 16.65 9.27 -6.44
CA VAL A 151 17.41 8.59 -5.41
C VAL A 151 18.54 9.58 -5.13
N ARG A 152 18.50 10.26 -3.97
CA ARG A 152 19.65 11.06 -3.53
C ARG A 152 20.82 10.10 -3.69
N GLU A 153 21.89 10.55 -4.34
CA GLU A 153 23.07 9.71 -4.59
C GLU A 153 23.31 8.78 -3.41
N PRO A 154 23.61 7.49 -3.66
CA PRO A 154 23.70 6.49 -2.61
C PRO A 154 24.48 7.08 -1.44
N ILE A 155 23.84 7.16 -0.27
CA ILE A 155 24.50 7.61 0.94
C ILE A 155 25.66 6.64 1.13
N HIS A 156 26.89 7.10 0.86
CA HIS A 156 28.09 6.40 1.25
C HIS A 156 28.09 6.36 2.77
N VAL A 157 27.57 5.27 3.33
CA VAL A 157 27.77 4.95 4.73
C VAL A 157 29.22 4.48 4.81
N GLU A 158 30.13 5.40 5.11
CA GLU A 158 31.43 5.01 5.63
C GLU A 158 31.18 4.28 6.95
N VAL A 159 31.42 2.98 6.92
CA VAL A 159 31.46 2.16 8.12
C VAL A 159 32.73 2.58 8.86
N LEU A 160 32.58 3.41 9.88
CA LEU A 160 33.62 3.72 10.86
C LEU A 160 33.91 2.49 11.74
#